data_AF-U3MHF7-F1
#
_entry.id   AF-U3MHF7-F1
#
_cell.length_a   1.000
_cell.length_b   1.000
_cell.length_c   1.000
_cell.angle_alpha   90.00
_cell.angle_beta   90.00
_cell.angle_gamma   90.00
#
_symmetry.space_group_name_H-M   'P 1'
#
loop_
_entity.id
_entity.type
_entity.pdbx_description
1 polymer ?
#
loop_
_entity_poly.entity_id
_entity_poly.type
_entity_poly.pdbx_seq_one_letter_code
_entity_poly.pdbx_strand_id
1 'polypeptide(L)'
;IRGSKILPLSGVEYSKKVMENCVAHMKSVGTYGDAEAAAIEKFAEAFKNVNFQPGASVFYRQSPDGVLGLSFSEDATIPDNEAAVIENKAVSAAVL
;
A
#
# COMPACT_ATOMS: atom_id res chain seq x y z
N ILE A 1 -0.91 9.40 -2.88
CA ILE A 1 -0.84 9.63 -1.42
C ILE A 1 0.62 9.47 -0.95
N ARG A 2 1.12 10.30 -0.03
CA ARG A 2 2.45 10.14 0.59
C ARG A 2 2.30 9.97 2.10
N GLY A 3 2.84 8.89 2.66
CA GLY A 3 2.86 8.63 4.11
C GLY A 3 4.28 8.61 4.67
N SER A 4 4.68 9.69 5.33
CA SER A 4 6.00 9.87 5.97
C SER A 4 5.93 9.52 7.45
N LYS A 5 6.92 8.77 7.95
CA LYS A 5 6.90 8.22 9.31
C LYS A 5 7.58 9.18 10.28
N ILE A 6 6.97 9.36 11.45
CA ILE A 6 7.53 10.16 12.54
C ILE A 6 8.32 9.27 13.51
N LEU A 7 7.85 8.03 13.72
CA LEU A 7 8.50 7.01 14.54
C LEU A 7 8.90 5.82 13.67
N PRO A 8 9.92 5.04 14.08
CA PRO A 8 10.28 3.81 13.40
C PRO A 8 9.09 2.86 13.31
N LEU A 9 8.88 2.26 12.14
CA LEU A 9 7.79 1.31 11.92
C LEU A 9 8.18 0.31 10.84
N SER A 10 8.10 -0.99 11.14
CA SER A 10 8.37 -2.00 10.11
C SER A 10 7.28 -1.93 9.03
N GLY A 11 7.65 -2.30 7.80
CA GLY A 11 6.71 -2.37 6.69
C GLY A 11 5.57 -3.35 6.96
N VAL A 12 5.86 -4.47 7.65
CA VAL A 12 4.87 -5.48 8.05
C VAL A 12 3.84 -4.92 9.04
N GLU A 13 4.28 -4.21 10.09
CA GLU A 13 3.36 -3.61 11.06
C GLU A 13 2.49 -2.52 10.43
N TYR A 14 3.11 -1.71 9.56
CA TYR A 14 2.42 -0.65 8.85
C TYR A 14 1.38 -1.21 7.86
N SER A 15 1.80 -2.12 6.99
CA SER A 15 0.96 -2.68 5.94
C SER A 15 -0.21 -3.45 6.55
N LYS A 16 -0.01 -4.18 7.66
CA LYS A 16 -1.09 -4.88 8.37
C LYS A 16 -2.25 -3.97 8.70
N LYS A 17 -2.00 -2.81 9.30
CA LYS A 17 -3.07 -1.86 9.68
C LYS A 17 -3.76 -1.25 8.47
N VAL A 18 -3.02 -0.94 7.40
CA VAL A 18 -3.60 -0.44 6.15
C VAL A 18 -4.50 -1.50 5.52
N MET A 19 -4.03 -2.75 5.46
CA MET A 19 -4.79 -3.87 4.90
C MET A 19 -6.05 -4.18 5.70
N GLU A 20 -5.99 -4.14 7.04
CA GLU A 20 -7.18 -4.33 7.90
C GLU A 20 -8.30 -3.34 7.53
N ASN A 21 -7.96 -2.06 7.37
CA ASN A 21 -8.91 -1.03 6.96
C ASN A 21 -9.42 -1.24 5.53
N CYS A 22 -8.52 -1.56 4.58
CA CYS A 22 -8.89 -1.80 3.18
C CYS A 22 -9.85 -3.00 3.05
N VAL A 23 -9.55 -4.10 3.73
CA VAL A 23 -10.38 -5.31 3.72
C VAL A 23 -11.73 -5.04 4.37
N ALA A 24 -11.77 -4.33 5.50
CA ALA A 24 -13.02 -3.94 6.15
C ALA A 24 -13.90 -3.08 5.23
N HIS A 25 -13.29 -2.10 4.54
CA HIS A 25 -14.00 -1.26 3.57
C HIS A 25 -14.53 -2.07 2.39
N MET A 26 -13.68 -2.84 1.71
CA MET A 26 -14.09 -3.63 0.55
C MET A 26 -15.18 -4.66 0.90
N LYS A 27 -15.13 -5.26 2.11
CA LYS A 27 -16.20 -6.14 2.59
C LYS A 27 -17.51 -5.39 2.81
N SER A 28 -17.48 -4.17 3.35
CA SER A 28 -18.70 -3.40 3.62
C SER A 28 -19.40 -2.93 2.34
N VAL A 29 -18.65 -2.71 1.26
CA VAL A 29 -19.19 -2.34 -0.06
C VAL A 29 -19.37 -3.54 -1.01
N GLY A 30 -19.10 -4.76 -0.55
CA GLY A 30 -19.33 -6.00 -1.30
C GLY A 30 -18.36 -6.25 -2.46
N THR A 31 -17.17 -5.67 -2.43
CA THR A 31 -16.16 -5.79 -3.50
C THR A 31 -14.98 -6.69 -3.14
N TYR A 32 -15.04 -7.43 -2.02
CA TYR A 32 -13.93 -8.28 -1.58
C TYR A 32 -14.12 -9.75 -2.01
N GLY A 33 -13.49 -10.14 -3.11
CA GLY A 33 -13.40 -11.52 -3.60
C GLY A 33 -11.95 -12.03 -3.67
N ASP A 34 -11.74 -13.13 -4.38
CA ASP A 34 -10.43 -13.79 -4.49
C ASP A 34 -9.37 -12.91 -5.15
N ALA A 35 -9.77 -12.09 -6.13
CA ALA A 35 -8.86 -11.15 -6.79
C ALA A 35 -8.37 -10.06 -5.83
N GLU A 36 -9.25 -9.57 -4.95
CA GLU A 36 -8.88 -8.58 -3.93
C GLU A 36 -8.02 -9.21 -2.85
N ALA A 37 -8.31 -10.45 -2.43
CA ALA A 37 -7.49 -11.18 -1.48
C ALA A 37 -6.05 -11.36 -2.01
N ALA A 38 -5.89 -11.80 -3.25
CA ALA A 38 -4.58 -11.93 -3.90
C ALA A 38 -3.86 -10.58 -4.05
N ALA A 39 -4.60 -9.51 -4.36
CA ALA A 39 -4.04 -8.16 -4.43
C ALA A 39 -3.59 -7.64 -3.06
N ILE A 40 -4.29 -7.97 -1.98
CA ILE A 40 -3.90 -7.67 -0.59
C ILE A 40 -2.65 -8.47 -0.19
N GLU A 41 -2.52 -9.73 -0.61
CA GLU A 41 -1.28 -10.50 -0.40
C GLU A 41 -0.09 -9.88 -1.13
N LYS A 42 -0.27 -9.46 -2.39
CA LYS A 42 0.76 -8.74 -3.15
C LYS A 42 1.14 -7.42 -2.48
N PHE A 43 0.15 -6.71 -1.92
CA PHE A 43 0.40 -5.54 -1.09
C PHE A 43 1.26 -5.91 0.12
N ALA A 44 0.91 -6.95 0.88
CA ALA A 44 1.70 -7.38 2.04
C ALA A 44 3.16 -7.69 1.68
N GLU A 45 3.39 -8.46 0.60
CA GLU A 45 4.73 -8.87 0.17
C GLU A 45 5.60 -7.66 -0.22
N ALA A 46 5.01 -6.64 -0.87
CA ALA A 46 5.73 -5.41 -1.23
C ALA A 46 6.32 -4.67 -0.01
N PHE A 47 5.72 -4.82 1.17
CA PHE A 47 6.18 -4.18 2.42
C PHE A 47 7.05 -5.09 3.29
N LYS A 48 7.17 -6.37 2.99
CA LYS A 48 7.77 -7.39 3.87
C LYS A 48 9.21 -7.07 4.30
N ASN A 49 10.00 -6.54 3.39
CA ASN A 49 11.41 -6.21 3.63
C ASN A 49 11.65 -4.70 3.81
N VAL A 50 10.57 -3.90 3.92
CA VAL A 50 10.66 -2.46 4.11
C VAL A 50 10.73 -2.15 5.60
N ASN A 51 11.58 -1.21 5.99
CA ASN A 51 11.62 -0.69 7.35
C ASN A 51 11.61 0.84 7.30
N PHE A 52 10.58 1.47 7.85
CA PHE A 52 10.46 2.93 7.81
C PHE A 52 11.14 3.54 9.04
N GLN A 53 12.30 4.15 8.82
CA GLN A 53 12.89 5.07 9.80
C GLN A 53 12.11 6.39 9.87
N PRO A 54 12.26 7.20 10.92
CA PRO A 54 11.75 8.56 10.91
C PRO A 54 12.20 9.33 9.66
N GLY A 55 11.26 9.97 8.96
CA GLY A 55 11.48 10.63 7.66
C GLY A 55 11.20 9.73 6.44
N ALA A 56 11.36 8.41 6.58
CA ALA A 56 11.08 7.47 5.51
C ALA A 56 9.60 7.50 5.11
N SER A 57 9.35 7.32 3.81
CA SER A 57 8.06 7.55 3.18
C SER A 57 7.64 6.37 2.31
N VAL A 58 6.33 6.10 2.32
CA VAL A 58 5.67 5.32 1.28
C VAL A 58 4.90 6.25 0.37
N PHE A 59 4.90 5.92 -0.92
CA PHE A 59 4.12 6.58 -1.94
C PHE A 59 3.14 5.59 -2.54
N TYR A 60 1.88 6.00 -2.57
CA TYR A 60 0.80 5.28 -3.24
C TYR A 60 0.39 6.07 -4.47
N ARG A 61 0.63 5.50 -5.65
CA ARG A 61 0.14 6.04 -6.91
C ARG A 61 -1.15 5.32 -7.29
N GLN A 62 -2.27 6.02 -7.19
CA GLN A 62 -3.57 5.51 -7.64
C GLN A 62 -3.82 6.00 -9.07
N SER A 63 -3.84 5.08 -10.04
CA SER A 63 -4.19 5.38 -11.43
C SER A 63 -5.71 5.37 -11.62
N PRO A 64 -6.29 6.25 -12.47
CA PRO A 64 -7.70 6.13 -12.88
C PRO A 64 -8.05 4.77 -13.48
N ASP A 65 -7.07 4.04 -14.02
CA ASP A 65 -7.25 2.70 -14.60
C ASP A 65 -7.40 1.58 -13.54
N GLY A 66 -7.42 1.92 -12.24
CA GLY A 66 -7.55 0.95 -11.16
C GLY A 66 -6.24 0.25 -10.79
N VAL A 67 -5.10 0.89 -11.08
CA VAL A 67 -3.78 0.40 -10.72
C VAL A 67 -3.29 1.11 -9.46
N LEU A 68 -2.69 0.36 -8.54
CA LEU A 68 -2.02 0.88 -7.35
C LEU A 68 -0.51 0.62 -7.47
N GLY A 69 0.23 1.70 -7.63
CA GLY A 69 1.68 1.69 -7.57
C GLY A 69 2.20 1.97 -6.17
N LEU A 70 3.22 1.22 -5.75
CA LEU A 70 3.88 1.35 -4.46
C LEU A 70 5.34 1.74 -4.65
N SER A 71 5.76 2.82 -4.01
CA SER A 71 7.17 3.22 -3.96
C SER A 71 7.59 3.55 -2.53
N PHE A 72 8.86 3.33 -2.22
CA PHE A 72 9.43 3.52 -0.89
C PHE A 72 10.66 4.41 -0.96
N SER A 73 10.82 5.28 0.02
CA SER A 73 11.93 6.21 0.11
C SER A 73 12.41 6.34 1.55
N GLU A 74 13.71 6.50 1.73
CA GLU A 74 14.32 6.71 3.05
C GLU A 74 14.20 8.16 3.54
N ASP A 75 14.04 9.13 2.64
CA ASP A 75 14.17 10.56 2.91
C ASP A 75 13.02 11.43 2.35
N ALA A 76 11.94 10.79 1.88
CA ALA A 76 10.79 11.41 1.22
C ALA A 76 11.05 11.95 -0.20
N THR A 77 12.20 11.68 -0.80
CA THR A 77 12.40 11.84 -2.25
C THR A 77 11.52 10.83 -2.99
N ILE A 78 10.80 11.27 -4.03
CA ILE A 78 9.97 10.37 -4.85
C ILE A 78 10.90 9.49 -5.71
N PRO A 79 10.83 8.15 -5.60
CA PRO A 79 11.62 7.28 -6.46
C PRO A 79 11.14 7.33 -7.92
N ASP A 80 12.07 7.18 -8.87
CA ASP A 80 11.73 7.15 -10.31
C ASP A 80 10.95 5.89 -10.71
N ASN A 81 11.18 4.78 -10.00
CA ASN A 81 10.58 3.47 -10.28
C ASN A 81 9.76 2.97 -9.09
N GLU A 82 8.69 2.25 -9.40
CA GLU A 82 7.83 1.63 -8.41
C GLU A 82 8.42 0.30 -7.95
N ALA A 83 8.35 0.06 -6.64
CA ALA A 83 8.74 -1.22 -6.06
C ALA A 83 7.73 -2.32 -6.36
N ALA A 84 6.44 -1.96 -6.49
CA ALA A 84 5.39 -2.90 -6.88
C ALA A 84 4.24 -2.20 -7.58
N VAL A 85 3.58 -2.94 -8.48
CA VAL A 85 2.37 -2.51 -9.19
C VAL A 85 1.26 -3.54 -8.96
N ILE A 86 0.11 -3.09 -8.48
CA ILE A 86 -1.04 -3.92 -8.13
C ILE A 86 -2.21 -3.51 -9.04
N GLU A 87 -2.61 -4.40 -9.95
CA GLU A 87 -3.70 -4.18 -10.89
C GLU A 87 -5.01 -4.66 -10.26
N ASN A 88 -5.54 -3.88 -9.32
CA ASN A 88 -6.84 -4.15 -8.72
C ASN A 88 -7.52 -2.83 -8.32
N LYS A 89 -8.65 -2.54 -8.96
CA LYS A 89 -9.37 -1.28 -8.80
C LYS A 89 -9.90 -1.07 -7.38
N ALA A 90 -10.44 -2.12 -6.76
CA ALA A 90 -11.00 -2.03 -5.40
C ALA A 90 -9.89 -1.75 -4.38
N VAL A 91 -8.77 -2.47 -4.46
CA VAL A 91 -7.60 -2.23 -3.60
C VAL A 91 -6.99 -0.85 -3.84
N SER A 92 -6.88 -0.43 -5.11
CA SER A 92 -6.37 0.91 -5.44
C SER A 92 -7.20 2.01 -4.78
N ALA A 93 -8.54 1.90 -4.84
CA ALA A 93 -9.44 2.87 -4.22
C ALA A 93 -9.45 2.79 -2.68
N ALA A 94 -9.28 1.61 -2.10
CA ALA A 94 -9.43 1.38 -0.65
C ALA A 94 -8.27 1.92 0.21
N VAL A 95 -7.11 2.22 -0.39
CA VAL A 95 -5.94 2.77 0.32
C VAL A 95 -6.10 4.26 0.67
N LEU A 96 -7.07 4.95 0.08
CA LEU A 96 -7.39 6.35 0.37
C LEU A 96 -8.21 6.52 1.66
#